data_AF-A0A354GSP1-F1
#
_entry.id   AF-A0A354GSP1-F1
#
_cell.length_a   1.000
_cell.length_b   1.000
_cell.length_c   1.000
_cell.angle_alpha   90.00
_cell.angle_beta   90.00
_cell.angle_gamma   90.00
#
_symmetry.space_group_name_H-M   'P 1'
#
loop_
_entity.id
_entity.type
_entity.pdbx_description
1 polymer ?
#
loop_
_entity_poly.entity_id
_entity_poly.type
_entity_poly.pdbx_seq_one_letter_code
_entity_poly.pdbx_strand_id
1 'polypeptide(L)'
;MFPLNYALAAVLLSTPAEPTDPCEATDCLVTTRPAVRSLSLYWEILDPREVRYVLTRAEDFSSDLKLLRRRYRDLADAPPLYDCMRFPDRALINDMLAFNRTYRQHLDNRQSLELNNAWELHEMRLEADQLYQIWDLARDTRCDYYYVTVRRQALKKLKELIGDQAFYSGCLPPHVPVWQFARID
;
A
#
# COMPACT_ATOMS: atom_id res chain seq x y z
N MET A 1 -1.87 33.93 9.13
CA MET A 1 -0.96 33.48 10.21
C MET A 1 -0.85 31.97 10.10
N PHE A 2 0.33 31.43 9.76
CA PHE A 2 0.58 30.00 9.93
C PHE A 2 0.36 29.68 11.41
N PRO A 3 -0.57 28.80 11.80
CA PRO A 3 -0.75 28.49 13.20
C PRO A 3 0.50 27.71 13.62
N LEU A 4 1.29 28.26 14.54
CA LEU A 4 2.52 27.66 15.10
C LEU A 4 2.33 26.17 15.45
N ASN A 5 1.12 25.81 15.86
CA ASN A 5 0.70 24.44 16.18
C ASN A 5 0.85 23.45 15.02
N TYR A 6 0.66 23.85 13.76
CA TYR A 6 0.87 22.98 12.61
C TYR A 6 2.35 22.77 12.31
N ALA A 7 3.17 23.81 12.46
CA ALA A 7 4.62 23.68 12.31
C ALA A 7 5.19 22.75 13.40
N LEU A 8 4.77 22.93 14.66
CA LEU A 8 5.13 22.04 15.76
C LEU A 8 4.66 20.61 15.51
N ALA A 9 3.41 20.41 15.06
CA ALA A 9 2.90 19.08 14.74
C ALA A 9 3.68 18.39 13.61
N ALA A 10 4.07 19.14 12.56
CA ALA A 10 4.89 18.60 11.48
C ALA A 10 6.26 18.15 11.99
N VAL A 11 6.93 18.98 12.80
CA VAL A 11 8.21 18.64 13.44
C VAL A 11 8.07 17.39 14.31
N LEU A 12 7.05 17.32 15.16
CA LEU A 12 6.79 16.18 16.04
C LEU A 12 6.57 14.87 15.26
N LEU A 13 5.89 14.92 14.12
CA LEU A 13 5.64 13.75 13.28
C LEU A 13 6.89 13.33 12.49
N SER A 14 7.73 14.27 12.07
CA SER A 14 8.95 13.99 11.32
C SER A 14 10.15 13.61 12.19
N THR A 15 10.15 13.95 13.48
CA THR A 15 11.23 13.57 14.41
C THR A 15 11.33 12.04 14.56
N PRO A 16 12.54 11.47 14.54
CA PRO A 16 12.73 10.04 14.74
C PRO A 16 12.23 9.64 16.13
N ALA A 17 11.61 8.45 16.24
CA ALA A 17 11.16 7.92 17.53
C ALA A 17 12.36 7.36 18.31
N GLU A 18 13.21 8.23 18.85
CA GLU A 18 14.19 7.87 19.87
C GLU A 18 13.54 7.78 21.25
N PRO A 19 14.12 7.02 22.19
CA PRO A 19 13.46 6.65 23.45
C PRO A 19 13.42 7.75 24.54
N THR A 20 13.81 8.99 24.27
CA THR A 20 14.05 10.01 25.30
C THR A 20 13.20 11.27 25.12
N ASP A 21 11.88 11.12 25.05
CA ASP A 21 10.99 12.26 25.31
C ASP A 21 10.70 12.31 26.82
N PRO A 22 11.18 13.33 27.57
CA PRO A 22 10.86 13.49 28.98
C PRO A 22 9.35 13.74 29.16
N CYS A 23 8.72 13.05 30.12
CA CYS A 23 7.27 13.12 30.41
C CYS A 23 6.73 14.56 30.58
N GLU A 24 7.56 15.52 31.00
CA GLU A 24 7.14 16.89 31.25
C GLU A 24 6.89 17.69 29.96
N ALA A 25 7.53 17.32 28.83
CA ALA A 25 7.30 17.98 27.54
C ALA A 25 5.96 17.57 26.92
N THR A 26 5.48 16.35 27.19
CA THR A 26 4.27 15.81 26.58
C THR A 26 2.98 16.50 27.04
N ASP A 27 2.92 17.00 28.27
CA ASP A 27 1.74 17.69 28.81
C ASP A 27 1.50 19.04 28.13
N CYS A 28 2.56 19.81 27.86
CA CYS A 28 2.47 21.05 27.08
C CYS A 28 2.05 20.79 25.63
N LEU A 29 2.47 19.65 25.06
CA LEU A 29 2.21 19.26 23.68
C LEU A 29 0.78 18.73 23.45
N VAL A 30 0.02 18.42 24.51
CA VAL A 30 -1.39 18.01 24.39
C VAL A 30 -2.22 19.05 23.63
N THR A 31 -1.89 20.34 23.78
CA THR A 31 -2.53 21.44 23.05
C THR A 31 -2.38 21.35 21.53
N THR A 32 -1.33 20.69 21.05
CA THR A 32 -1.06 20.49 19.61
C THR A 32 -1.81 19.29 19.02
N ARG A 33 -2.49 18.48 19.84
CA ARG A 33 -3.20 17.27 19.42
C ARG A 33 -4.18 17.48 18.25
N PRO A 34 -5.01 18.54 18.18
CA PRO A 34 -5.86 18.77 17.02
C PRO A 34 -5.05 19.00 15.74
N ALA A 35 -3.92 19.71 15.84
CA ALA A 35 -3.03 19.97 14.72
C ALA A 35 -2.35 18.67 14.27
N VAL A 36 -1.79 17.87 15.20
CA VAL A 36 -1.21 16.55 14.92
C VAL A 36 -2.23 15.64 14.25
N ARG A 37 -3.47 15.57 14.76
CA ARG A 37 -4.53 14.77 14.15
C ARG A 37 -4.84 15.20 12.73
N SER A 38 -5.01 16.50 12.50
CA SER A 38 -5.32 17.03 11.16
C SER A 38 -4.19 16.80 10.15
N LEU A 39 -2.93 16.97 10.57
CA LEU A 39 -1.76 16.65 9.75
C LEU A 39 -1.64 15.17 9.48
N SER A 40 -1.88 14.32 10.47
CA SER A 40 -1.83 12.86 10.31
C SER A 40 -2.86 12.33 9.31
N LEU A 41 -4.05 12.93 9.29
CA LEU A 41 -5.08 12.65 8.28
C LEU A 41 -4.64 13.15 6.90
N TYR A 42 -4.12 14.38 6.82
CA TYR A 42 -3.69 15.00 5.57
C TYR A 42 -2.48 14.29 4.93
N TRP A 43 -1.52 13.85 5.74
CA TRP A 43 -0.36 13.06 5.32
C TRP A 43 -0.69 11.57 5.12
N GLU A 44 -1.96 11.18 5.29
CA GLU A 44 -2.43 9.82 5.08
C GLU A 44 -1.65 8.78 5.93
N ILE A 45 -1.22 9.17 7.12
CA ILE A 45 -0.56 8.30 8.12
C ILE A 45 -1.54 7.84 9.22
N LEU A 46 -2.73 8.43 9.25
CA LEU A 46 -3.85 8.07 10.11
C LEU A 46 -5.12 7.92 9.27
N ASP A 47 -5.88 6.86 9.50
CA ASP A 47 -7.18 6.69 8.85
C ASP A 47 -8.29 7.48 9.58
N PRO A 48 -9.26 8.07 8.86
CA PRO A 48 -10.42 8.73 9.48
C PRO A 48 -11.20 7.86 10.48
N ARG A 49 -11.21 6.53 10.30
CA ARG A 49 -11.87 5.57 11.18
C ARG A 49 -11.08 5.37 12.49
N GLU A 50 -9.77 5.49 12.45
CA GLU A 50 -8.87 5.34 13.60
C GLU A 50 -8.91 6.55 14.54
N VAL A 51 -9.40 7.71 14.08
CA VAL A 51 -9.53 8.96 14.85
C VAL A 51 -10.31 8.78 16.17
N ARG A 52 -11.20 7.77 16.23
CA ARG A 52 -12.01 7.47 17.43
C ARG A 52 -11.22 6.85 18.57
N TYR A 53 -10.05 6.29 18.27
CA TYR A 53 -9.24 5.55 19.22
C TYR A 53 -7.86 6.19 19.37
N VAL A 54 -7.27 6.67 18.26
CA VAL A 54 -5.95 7.31 18.22
C VAL A 54 -6.04 8.81 18.56
N LEU A 55 -5.14 9.27 19.43
CA LEU A 55 -5.06 10.64 19.97
C LEU A 55 -6.33 11.04 20.74
N THR A 56 -6.99 10.10 21.42
CA THR A 56 -8.23 10.38 22.16
C THR A 56 -7.93 10.83 23.59
N ARG A 57 -7.03 10.12 24.28
CA ARG A 57 -6.66 10.38 25.67
C ARG A 57 -5.32 11.11 25.74
N ALA A 58 -5.12 11.92 26.79
CA ALA A 58 -3.84 12.59 27.01
C ALA A 58 -2.74 11.62 27.44
N GLU A 59 -3.11 10.64 28.25
CA GLU A 59 -2.22 9.59 28.78
C GLU A 59 -1.58 8.77 27.65
N ASP A 60 -2.34 8.49 26.58
CA ASP A 60 -1.89 7.71 25.42
C ASP A 60 -1.18 8.55 24.35
N PHE A 61 -1.03 9.87 24.54
CA PHE A 61 -0.50 10.75 23.50
C PHE A 61 0.93 10.37 23.07
N SER A 62 1.77 9.95 24.02
CA SER A 62 3.16 9.56 23.75
C SER A 62 3.26 8.26 22.95
N SER A 63 2.41 7.27 23.23
CA SER A 63 2.36 5.99 22.51
C SER A 63 1.78 6.18 21.11
N ASP A 64 0.71 6.97 20.98
CA ASP A 64 0.12 7.35 19.70
C ASP A 64 1.10 8.13 18.81
N LEU A 65 1.88 9.04 19.40
CA LEU A 65 2.89 9.80 18.66
C LEU A 65 4.01 8.88 18.14
N LYS A 66 4.45 7.89 18.93
CA LYS A 66 5.42 6.88 18.48
C LYS A 66 4.87 6.06 17.32
N LEU A 67 3.60 5.65 17.37
CA LEU A 67 2.92 4.95 16.27
C LEU A 67 2.90 5.79 15.00
N LEU A 68 2.52 7.07 15.10
CA LEU A 68 2.44 7.98 13.95
C LEU A 68 3.82 8.27 13.35
N ARG A 69 4.86 8.48 14.18
CA ARG A 69 6.26 8.63 13.72
C ARG A 69 6.77 7.38 12.99
N ARG A 70 6.36 6.19 13.43
CA ARG A 70 6.70 4.94 12.74
C ARG A 70 6.00 4.87 11.37
N ARG A 71 4.69 5.12 11.33
CA ARG A 71 3.92 5.13 10.08
C ARG A 71 4.42 6.17 9.08
N TYR A 72 4.81 7.36 9.56
CA TYR A 72 5.43 8.39 8.73
C TYR A 72 6.69 7.88 8.03
N ARG A 73 7.57 7.18 8.75
CA ARG A 73 8.77 6.57 8.16
C ARG A 73 8.45 5.44 7.18
N ASP A 74 7.55 4.53 7.55
CA ASP A 74 7.18 3.41 6.70
C ASP A 74 6.56 3.88 5.36
N LEU A 75 5.81 4.99 5.40
CA LEU A 75 5.08 5.58 4.28
C LEU A 75 5.79 6.76 3.59
N ALA A 76 7.04 7.07 3.94
CA ALA A 76 7.74 8.26 3.43
C ALA A 76 7.81 8.30 1.89
N ASP A 77 8.13 7.18 1.26
CA ASP A 77 8.22 7.05 -0.21
C ASP A 77 6.94 6.49 -0.86
N ALA A 78 5.89 6.28 -0.06
CA ALA A 78 4.63 5.73 -0.55
C ALA A 78 3.86 6.80 -1.36
N PRO A 79 3.36 6.47 -2.56
CA PRO A 79 2.47 7.37 -3.31
C PRO A 79 1.26 7.82 -2.47
N PRO A 80 0.68 9.00 -2.77
CA PRO A 80 -0.58 9.41 -2.18
C PRO A 80 -1.69 8.42 -2.55
N LEU A 81 -2.67 8.24 -1.68
CA LEU A 81 -3.74 7.26 -1.90
C LEU A 81 -4.52 7.53 -3.18
N TYR A 82 -4.67 8.80 -3.56
CA TYR A 82 -5.36 9.20 -4.78
C TYR A 82 -4.77 8.57 -6.05
N ASP A 83 -3.48 8.25 -6.08
CA ASP A 83 -2.85 7.57 -7.22
C ASP A 83 -3.44 6.17 -7.50
N CYS A 84 -4.16 5.57 -6.55
CA CYS A 84 -4.91 4.34 -6.83
C CYS A 84 -5.99 4.52 -7.91
N MET A 85 -6.42 5.74 -8.23
CA MET A 85 -7.38 6.03 -9.30
C MET A 85 -6.79 5.86 -10.71
N ARG A 86 -5.47 5.70 -10.84
CA ARG A 86 -4.80 5.40 -12.12
C ARG A 86 -5.09 3.97 -12.60
N PHE A 87 -5.39 3.08 -11.66
CA PHE A 87 -5.61 1.67 -11.93
C PHE A 87 -7.11 1.39 -12.16
N PRO A 88 -7.42 0.26 -12.82
CA PRO A 88 -8.79 -0.17 -13.02
C PRO A 88 -9.63 -0.23 -11.75
N ASP A 89 -10.95 -0.28 -11.95
CA ASP A 89 -11.86 -0.51 -10.85
C ASP A 89 -11.73 -1.93 -10.28
N ARG A 90 -12.31 -2.13 -9.10
CA ARG A 90 -12.19 -3.40 -8.39
C ARG A 90 -12.89 -4.54 -9.12
N ALA A 91 -13.95 -4.25 -9.88
CA ALA A 91 -14.67 -5.24 -10.68
C ALA A 91 -13.74 -5.83 -11.74
N LEU A 92 -13.12 -4.99 -12.57
CA LEU A 92 -12.21 -5.45 -13.61
C LEU A 92 -10.99 -6.17 -13.02
N ILE A 93 -10.42 -5.67 -11.92
CA ILE A 93 -9.30 -6.34 -11.24
C ILE A 93 -9.69 -7.75 -10.77
N ASN A 94 -10.89 -7.93 -10.20
CA ASN A 94 -11.35 -9.25 -9.77
C ASN A 94 -11.53 -10.20 -10.94
N ASP A 95 -12.04 -9.71 -12.08
CA ASP A 95 -12.19 -10.52 -13.30
C ASP A 95 -10.83 -10.97 -13.83
N MET A 96 -9.84 -10.07 -13.87
CA MET A 96 -8.47 -10.39 -14.28
C MET A 96 -7.78 -11.39 -13.33
N LEU A 97 -7.99 -11.25 -12.02
CA LEU A 97 -7.51 -12.21 -11.02
C LEU A 97 -8.21 -13.57 -11.15
N ALA A 98 -9.50 -13.60 -11.44
CA ALA A 98 -10.24 -14.84 -11.67
C ALA A 98 -9.71 -15.56 -12.91
N PHE A 99 -9.48 -14.82 -14.01
CA PHE A 99 -8.86 -15.35 -15.22
C PHE A 99 -7.47 -15.93 -14.93
N ASN A 100 -6.61 -15.20 -14.21
CA ASN A 100 -5.28 -15.69 -13.84
C ASN A 100 -5.37 -17.02 -13.06
N ARG A 101 -6.29 -17.17 -12.11
CA ARG A 101 -6.49 -18.43 -11.37
C ARG A 101 -6.93 -19.57 -12.29
N THR A 102 -7.87 -19.33 -13.20
CA THR A 102 -8.31 -20.33 -14.18
C THR A 102 -7.16 -20.73 -15.10
N TYR A 103 -6.37 -19.77 -15.56
CA TYR A 103 -5.17 -20.01 -16.36
C TYR A 103 -4.13 -20.83 -15.58
N ARG A 104 -3.89 -20.49 -14.32
CA ARG A 104 -2.97 -21.20 -13.45
C ARG A 104 -3.37 -22.66 -13.25
N GLN A 105 -4.66 -22.91 -13.05
CA GLN A 105 -5.24 -24.25 -12.99
C GLN A 105 -5.10 -24.99 -14.32
N HIS A 106 -5.26 -24.30 -15.46
CA HIS A 106 -5.02 -24.90 -16.77
C HIS A 106 -3.56 -25.35 -16.94
N LEU A 107 -2.59 -24.55 -16.49
CA LEU A 107 -1.17 -24.93 -16.51
C LEU A 107 -0.88 -26.14 -15.62
N ASP A 108 -1.49 -26.20 -14.42
CA ASP A 108 -1.35 -27.35 -13.53
C ASP A 108 -1.87 -28.64 -14.18
N ASN A 109 -3.02 -28.56 -14.87
CA ASN A 109 -3.57 -29.71 -15.61
C ASN A 109 -2.64 -30.14 -16.76
N ARG A 110 -2.07 -29.19 -17.51
CA ARG A 110 -1.13 -29.50 -18.61
C ARG A 110 0.17 -30.13 -18.14
N GLN A 111 0.70 -29.69 -16.98
CA GLN A 111 1.92 -30.26 -16.42
C GLN A 111 1.80 -31.75 -16.14
N SER A 112 0.60 -32.24 -15.80
CA SER A 112 0.35 -33.67 -15.61
C SER A 112 0.41 -34.51 -16.91
N LEU A 113 0.27 -33.86 -18.07
CA LEU A 113 0.19 -34.49 -19.39
C LEU A 113 1.45 -34.29 -20.24
N GLU A 114 2.14 -33.16 -20.10
CA GLU A 114 3.23 -32.72 -20.98
C GLU A 114 4.61 -32.74 -20.26
N LEU A 115 5.21 -33.93 -20.12
CA LEU A 115 6.53 -34.07 -19.48
C LEU A 115 7.68 -33.45 -20.30
N ASN A 116 7.54 -33.36 -21.62
CA ASN A 116 8.59 -32.86 -22.53
C ASN A 116 8.79 -31.33 -22.43
N ASN A 117 7.78 -30.58 -22.01
CA ASN A 117 7.82 -29.12 -21.88
C ASN A 117 7.73 -28.66 -20.41
N ALA A 118 8.12 -29.51 -19.47
CA ALA A 118 7.94 -29.27 -18.04
C ALA A 118 8.62 -27.97 -17.56
N TRP A 119 9.75 -27.59 -18.15
CA TRP A 119 10.47 -26.36 -17.80
C TRP A 119 9.72 -25.10 -18.28
N GLU A 120 9.18 -25.09 -19.51
CA GLU A 120 8.41 -23.95 -20.01
C GLU A 120 7.15 -23.76 -19.17
N LEU A 121 6.44 -24.85 -18.87
CA LEU A 121 5.24 -24.81 -18.01
C LEU A 121 5.57 -24.33 -16.60
N HIS A 122 6.75 -24.67 -16.07
CA HIS A 122 7.20 -24.18 -14.77
C HIS A 122 7.43 -22.67 -14.78
N GLU A 123 8.15 -22.15 -15.77
CA GLU A 123 8.39 -20.71 -15.94
C GLU A 123 7.07 -19.93 -16.06
N MET A 124 6.14 -20.42 -16.88
CA MET A 124 4.81 -19.80 -17.02
C MET A 124 4.03 -19.76 -15.71
N ARG A 125 4.12 -20.82 -14.89
CA ARG A 125 3.46 -20.87 -13.59
C ARG A 125 4.03 -19.81 -12.66
N LEU A 126 5.37 -19.71 -12.60
CA LEU A 126 6.05 -18.72 -11.77
C LEU A 126 5.68 -17.29 -12.20
N GLU A 127 5.70 -17.01 -13.50
CA GLU A 127 5.30 -15.70 -14.01
C GLU A 127 3.82 -15.41 -13.75
N ALA A 128 2.92 -16.39 -13.94
CA ALA A 128 1.51 -16.23 -13.61
C ALA A 128 1.29 -15.92 -12.12
N ASP A 129 2.05 -16.55 -11.22
CA ASP A 129 2.00 -16.30 -9.78
C ASP A 129 2.54 -14.89 -9.44
N GLN A 130 3.58 -14.41 -10.11
CA GLN A 130 4.09 -13.04 -9.96
C GLN A 130 3.08 -12.00 -10.45
N LEU A 131 2.48 -12.22 -11.62
CA LEU A 131 1.44 -11.35 -12.17
C LEU A 131 0.23 -11.32 -11.23
N TYR A 132 -0.18 -12.47 -10.69
CA TYR A 132 -1.25 -12.53 -9.70
C TYR A 132 -0.95 -11.60 -8.50
N GLN A 133 0.26 -11.63 -7.95
CA GLN A 133 0.64 -10.77 -6.82
C GLN A 133 0.54 -9.28 -7.15
N ILE A 134 0.93 -8.87 -8.35
CA ILE A 134 0.82 -7.46 -8.80
C ILE A 134 -0.64 -7.03 -8.87
N TRP A 135 -1.50 -7.87 -9.45
CA TRP A 135 -2.93 -7.60 -9.56
C TRP A 135 -3.65 -7.65 -8.21
N ASP A 136 -3.20 -8.51 -7.28
CA ASP A 136 -3.71 -8.60 -5.91
C ASP A 136 -3.38 -7.33 -5.11
N LEU A 137 -2.15 -6.81 -5.27
CA LEU A 137 -1.79 -5.50 -4.72
C LEU A 137 -2.64 -4.38 -5.30
N ALA A 138 -2.85 -4.36 -6.62
CA ALA A 138 -3.75 -3.37 -7.24
C ALA A 138 -5.16 -3.44 -6.63
N ARG A 139 -5.72 -4.64 -6.41
CA ARG A 139 -7.00 -4.83 -5.72
C ARG A 139 -6.99 -4.22 -4.33
N ASP A 140 -5.94 -4.47 -3.55
CA ASP A 140 -5.83 -4.02 -2.17
C ASP A 140 -5.76 -2.48 -2.09
N THR A 141 -5.11 -1.82 -3.06
CA THR A 141 -5.09 -0.35 -3.15
C THR A 141 -6.47 0.26 -3.42
N ARG A 142 -7.34 -0.47 -4.13
CA ARG A 142 -8.72 -0.07 -4.48
C ARG A 142 -9.76 -0.48 -3.43
N CYS A 143 -9.36 -1.19 -2.38
CA CYS A 143 -10.29 -1.73 -1.39
C CYS A 143 -10.65 -0.69 -0.31
N ASP A 144 -11.88 -0.16 -0.34
CA ASP A 144 -12.36 0.84 0.64
C ASP A 144 -12.57 0.30 2.06
N TYR A 145 -12.54 -1.03 2.23
CA TYR A 145 -12.60 -1.65 3.55
C TYR A 145 -11.26 -1.54 4.29
N TYR A 146 -10.15 -1.40 3.57
CA TYR A 146 -8.83 -1.25 4.16
C TYR A 146 -8.56 0.18 4.60
N TYR A 147 -7.75 0.29 5.67
CA TYR A 147 -7.29 1.58 6.15
C TYR A 147 -6.36 2.24 5.14
N VAL A 148 -6.38 3.57 5.10
CA VAL A 148 -5.52 4.40 4.24
C VAL A 148 -4.05 3.97 4.32
N THR A 149 -3.56 3.65 5.51
CA THR A 149 -2.18 3.19 5.74
C THR A 149 -1.86 1.89 5.02
N VAL A 150 -2.76 0.89 5.07
CA VAL A 150 -2.61 -0.39 4.38
C VAL A 150 -2.66 -0.19 2.87
N ARG A 151 -3.59 0.63 2.38
CA ARG A 151 -3.73 0.93 0.94
C ARG A 151 -2.49 1.64 0.40
N ARG A 152 -1.89 2.57 1.14
CA ARG A 152 -0.64 3.24 0.75
C ARG A 152 0.56 2.32 0.79
N GLN A 153 0.64 1.41 1.76
CA GLN A 153 1.67 0.36 1.75
C GLN A 153 1.55 -0.55 0.52
N ALA A 154 0.32 -0.91 0.14
CA ALA A 154 0.08 -1.67 -1.08
C ALA A 154 0.48 -0.87 -2.34
N LEU A 155 0.20 0.44 -2.40
CA LEU A 155 0.64 1.31 -3.50
C LEU A 155 2.16 1.40 -3.59
N LYS A 156 2.85 1.51 -2.44
CA LYS A 156 4.31 1.52 -2.37
C LYS A 156 4.89 0.24 -2.98
N LYS A 157 4.42 -0.92 -2.52
CA LYS A 157 4.85 -2.23 -3.04
C LYS A 157 4.51 -2.40 -4.52
N LEU A 158 3.33 -1.98 -4.95
CA LEU A 158 2.92 -2.05 -6.35
C LEU A 158 3.87 -1.26 -7.23
N LYS A 159 4.18 -0.01 -6.84
CA LYS A 159 5.15 0.86 -7.52
C LYS A 159 6.54 0.24 -7.59
N GLU A 160 7.02 -0.35 -6.49
CA GLU A 160 8.31 -1.06 -6.44
C GLU A 160 8.35 -2.25 -7.42
N LEU A 161 7.25 -3.00 -7.57
CA LEU A 161 7.20 -4.17 -8.45
C LEU A 161 7.07 -3.82 -9.94
N ILE A 162 6.25 -2.84 -10.31
CA ILE A 162 6.02 -2.49 -11.73
C ILE A 162 6.97 -1.39 -12.24
N GLY A 163 7.64 -0.69 -11.32
CA GLY A 163 8.52 0.44 -11.62
C GLY A 163 7.78 1.76 -11.82
N ASP A 164 8.52 2.86 -11.67
CA ASP A 164 7.99 4.23 -11.70
C ASP A 164 7.23 4.55 -13.00
N GLN A 165 7.82 4.18 -14.14
CA GLN A 165 7.25 4.49 -15.45
C GLN A 165 5.89 3.82 -15.66
N ALA A 166 5.77 2.53 -15.33
CA ALA A 166 4.51 1.79 -15.44
C ALA A 166 3.47 2.30 -14.44
N PHE A 167 3.91 2.61 -13.21
CA PHE A 167 3.04 3.16 -12.17
C PHE A 167 2.42 4.50 -12.58
N TYR A 168 3.22 5.47 -13.01
CA TYR A 168 2.69 6.80 -13.34
C TYR A 168 1.90 6.84 -14.64
N SER A 169 2.17 5.94 -15.58
CA SER A 169 1.37 5.76 -16.79
C SER A 169 0.04 5.02 -16.54
N GLY A 170 -0.14 4.42 -15.36
CA GLY A 170 -1.33 3.60 -15.05
C GLY A 170 -1.35 2.26 -15.79
N CYS A 171 -0.20 1.83 -16.33
CA CYS A 171 -0.09 0.60 -17.11
C CYS A 171 0.28 -0.56 -16.19
N LEU A 172 -0.70 -1.41 -15.87
CA LEU A 172 -0.44 -2.69 -15.22
C LEU A 172 0.14 -3.69 -16.24
N PRO A 173 1.00 -4.62 -15.79
CA PRO A 173 1.41 -5.74 -16.63
C PRO A 173 0.20 -6.61 -16.98
N PRO A 174 0.31 -7.46 -18.02
CA PRO A 174 -0.76 -8.39 -18.36
C PRO A 174 -1.14 -9.27 -17.17
N HIS A 175 -2.37 -9.78 -17.14
CA HIS A 175 -2.87 -10.61 -16.04
C HIS A 175 -2.44 -12.08 -16.16
N VAL A 176 -1.84 -12.47 -17.29
CA VAL A 176 -1.24 -13.78 -17.54
C VAL A 176 0.00 -13.64 -18.44
N PRO A 177 0.92 -14.61 -18.45
CA PRO A 177 2.06 -14.64 -19.38
C PRO A 177 1.58 -14.62 -20.85
N VAL A 178 1.97 -13.61 -21.63
CA VAL A 178 1.47 -13.42 -23.01
C VAL A 178 2.43 -13.85 -24.11
N TRP A 179 3.71 -14.08 -23.81
CA TRP A 179 4.74 -14.45 -24.80
C TRP A 179 4.45 -15.78 -25.50
N GLN A 180 3.62 -16.64 -24.92
CA GLN A 180 3.16 -17.86 -25.58
C GLN A 180 2.19 -17.61 -26.72
N PHE A 181 1.32 -16.60 -26.60
CA PHE A 181 0.38 -16.28 -27.67
C PHE A 181 1.11 -15.75 -28.91
N ALA A 182 2.24 -15.06 -28.71
CA ALA A 182 3.09 -14.59 -29.80
C ALA A 182 3.83 -15.72 -30.57
N ARG A 183 3.80 -16.96 -30.08
CA ARG A 183 4.36 -18.14 -30.78
C ARG A 183 3.33 -18.88 -31.65
N ILE A 184 2.05 -18.51 -31.56
CA ILE A 184 0.96 -19.18 -32.27
C ILE A 184 0.65 -18.49 -33.62
N ASP A 185 1.15 -17.26 -33.81
CA ASP A 185 1.17 -16.54 -35.10
C ASP A 185 2.46 -16.86 -35.89
#